data_AF-A0A8X7WWM7-F1
#
_entry.id   AF-A0A8X7WWM7-F1
#
_cell.length_a   1.000
_cell.length_b   1.000
_cell.length_c   1.000
_cell.angle_alpha   90.00
_cell.angle_beta   90.00
_cell.angle_gamma   90.00
#
_symmetry.space_group_name_H-M   'P 1'
#
loop_
_entity.id
_entity.type
_entity.pdbx_description
1 polymer ?
#
loop_
_entity_poly.entity_id
_entity_poly.type
_entity_poly.pdbx_seq_one_letter_code
_entity_poly.pdbx_strand_id
1 'polypeptide(L)'
;MGRQRGKRKGGNKERVFGCDLLEHLQSSGQDIPQVLKSCSEFVEKHGIVDGIYRLSGVSSNIQKLRSEFDTENTPDLNKDVYLQDIHCVSSTCKAYFRELPNPLLTYQLYDKFAVSDIFLKSINLTADFVDN
;
A
#
# COMPACT_ATOMS: atom_id res chain seq x y z
N MET A 1 -17.76 36.26 -23.67
CA MET A 1 -16.54 35.48 -23.97
C MET A 1 -15.87 35.07 -22.67
N GLY A 2 -16.02 33.80 -22.26
CA GLY A 2 -15.49 33.29 -21.01
C GLY A 2 -14.00 32.98 -21.12
N ARG A 3 -13.16 33.64 -20.32
CA ARG A 3 -11.73 33.30 -20.19
C ARG A 3 -11.59 32.13 -19.21
N GLN A 4 -11.12 31.02 -19.76
CA GLN A 4 -10.90 29.75 -19.11
C GLN A 4 -9.87 29.89 -17.98
N ARG A 5 -10.28 29.61 -16.74
CA ARG A 5 -9.37 29.46 -15.60
C ARG A 5 -8.54 28.20 -15.82
N GLY A 6 -7.24 28.38 -16.05
CA GLY A 6 -6.26 27.29 -16.07
C GLY A 6 -6.34 26.49 -14.77
N LYS A 7 -6.75 25.22 -14.91
CA LYS A 7 -6.85 24.26 -13.81
C LYS A 7 -5.42 23.95 -13.36
N ARG A 8 -5.07 24.42 -12.17
CA ARG A 8 -3.76 24.21 -11.52
C ARG A 8 -3.44 22.72 -11.54
N LYS A 9 -2.42 22.30 -12.30
CA LYS A 9 -1.70 21.04 -12.05
C LYS A 9 -0.94 21.26 -10.73
N GLY A 10 -1.58 20.99 -9.61
CA GLY A 10 -0.88 20.80 -8.34
C GLY A 10 -0.01 19.56 -8.51
N GLY A 11 1.31 19.74 -8.55
CA GLY A 11 2.25 18.64 -8.70
C GLY A 11 2.05 17.63 -7.57
N ASN A 12 1.72 16.40 -7.94
CA ASN A 12 1.53 15.28 -7.02
C ASN A 12 2.90 14.70 -6.63
N LYS A 13 3.78 15.51 -6.05
CA LYS A 13 5.20 15.15 -5.94
C LYS A 13 5.58 14.23 -4.78
N GLU A 14 4.69 13.94 -3.83
CA GLU A 14 5.07 13.27 -2.57
C GLU A 14 3.99 12.33 -1.99
N ARG A 15 2.99 11.89 -2.77
CA ARG A 15 1.99 10.95 -2.24
C ARG A 15 2.35 9.53 -2.63
N VAL A 16 2.47 8.67 -1.61
CA VAL A 16 2.73 7.24 -1.78
C VAL A 16 1.45 6.51 -2.18
N PHE A 17 0.29 6.98 -1.70
CA PHE A 17 -1.01 6.42 -2.06
C PHE A 17 -1.62 7.12 -3.28
N GLY A 18 -2.26 6.34 -4.16
CA GLY A 18 -2.97 6.89 -5.33
C GLY A 18 -2.07 7.33 -6.49
N CYS A 19 -0.77 7.08 -6.41
CA CYS A 19 0.15 7.33 -7.52
C CYS A 19 0.23 6.11 -8.46
N ASP A 20 0.61 6.36 -9.72
CA ASP A 20 0.86 5.26 -10.65
C ASP A 20 2.08 4.46 -10.18
N LEU A 21 1.91 3.16 -10.07
CA LEU A 21 2.92 2.26 -9.51
C LEU A 21 4.21 2.29 -10.33
N LEU A 22 4.12 2.32 -11.67
CA LEU A 22 5.30 2.29 -12.52
C LEU A 22 6.09 3.60 -12.39
N GLU A 23 5.39 4.74 -12.36
CA GLU A 23 6.00 6.05 -12.12
C GLU A 23 6.66 6.12 -10.73
N HIS A 24 6.00 5.57 -9.71
CA HIS A 24 6.53 5.53 -8.34
C HIS A 24 7.81 4.68 -8.22
N LEU A 25 7.82 3.49 -8.84
CA LEU A 25 9.00 2.62 -8.85
C LEU A 25 10.17 3.24 -9.65
N GLN A 26 9.88 3.83 -10.80
CA GLN A 26 10.90 4.51 -11.61
C GLN A 26 11.50 5.73 -10.90
N SER A 27 10.69 6.51 -10.17
CA SER A 27 11.16 7.69 -9.45
C SER A 27 11.91 7.36 -8.15
N SER A 28 11.51 6.28 -7.46
CA SER A 28 12.19 5.81 -6.24
C SER A 28 13.43 4.95 -6.52
N GLY A 29 13.55 4.40 -7.74
CA GLY A 29 14.61 3.46 -8.11
C GLY A 29 14.48 2.10 -7.43
N GLN A 30 13.27 1.74 -6.99
CA GLN A 30 12.98 0.50 -6.27
C GLN A 30 12.20 -0.47 -7.16
N ASP A 31 12.38 -1.76 -6.93
CA ASP A 31 11.60 -2.80 -7.62
C ASP A 31 10.23 -3.04 -6.98
N ILE A 32 10.09 -2.70 -5.70
CA ILE A 32 8.87 -2.89 -4.90
C ILE A 32 8.66 -1.64 -4.03
N PRO A 33 7.43 -1.11 -3.91
CA PRO A 33 7.14 0.04 -3.05
C PRO A 33 7.44 -0.26 -1.57
N GLN A 34 8.02 0.72 -0.85
CA GLN A 34 8.34 0.54 0.58
C GLN A 34 7.13 0.17 1.43
N VAL A 35 5.94 0.69 1.13
CA VAL A 35 4.70 0.31 1.84
C VAL A 35 4.49 -1.19 1.82
N LEU A 36 4.64 -1.81 0.65
CA LEU A 36 4.43 -3.24 0.49
C LEU A 36 5.52 -4.04 1.19
N LYS A 37 6.78 -3.60 1.05
CA LYS A 37 7.91 -4.26 1.69
C LYS A 37 7.79 -4.24 3.21
N SER A 38 7.69 -3.04 3.81
CA SER A 38 7.64 -2.89 5.26
C SER A 38 6.41 -3.56 5.88
N CYS A 39 5.23 -3.37 5.27
CA CYS A 39 4.01 -3.97 5.82
C CYS A 39 4.05 -5.50 5.75
N SER A 40 4.60 -6.08 4.68
CA SER A 40 4.66 -7.54 4.56
C SER A 40 5.69 -8.15 5.48
N GLU A 41 6.89 -7.58 5.59
CA GLU A 41 7.88 -8.02 6.58
C GLU A 41 7.32 -7.97 8.01
N PHE A 42 6.55 -6.93 8.33
CA PHE A 42 5.88 -6.81 9.63
C PHE A 42 4.81 -7.89 9.83
N VAL A 43 3.95 -8.12 8.84
CA VAL A 43 2.88 -9.13 8.93
C VAL A 43 3.44 -10.56 8.95
N GLU A 44 4.54 -10.84 8.25
CA GLU A 44 5.21 -12.15 8.34
C GLU A 44 5.75 -12.41 9.76
N LYS A 45 6.26 -11.36 10.41
CA LYS A 45 6.83 -11.46 11.75
C LYS A 45 5.79 -11.46 12.87
N HIS A 46 4.72 -10.69 12.72
CA HIS A 46 3.74 -10.41 13.79
C HIS A 46 2.31 -10.88 13.46
N GLY A 47 2.03 -11.30 12.24
CA GLY A 47 0.69 -11.53 11.70
C GLY A 47 0.06 -12.89 12.03
N ILE A 48 0.69 -13.70 12.90
CA ILE A 48 0.07 -14.92 13.43
C ILE A 48 -0.95 -14.53 14.51
N VAL A 49 -2.04 -13.90 14.05
CA VAL A 49 -3.17 -13.41 14.85
C VAL A 49 -4.49 -13.77 14.16
N ASP A 50 -5.58 -13.86 14.92
CA ASP A 50 -6.88 -14.17 14.33
C ASP A 50 -7.31 -13.06 13.34
N GLY A 51 -7.73 -13.47 12.15
CA GLY A 51 -8.31 -12.58 11.17
C GLY A 51 -7.36 -11.53 10.59
N ILE A 52 -6.05 -11.81 10.53
CA ILE A 52 -5.12 -10.99 9.74
C ILE A 52 -5.64 -10.84 8.29
N TYR A 53 -5.58 -9.62 7.74
CA TYR A 53 -6.22 -9.20 6.49
C TYR A 53 -7.75 -9.24 6.43
N ARG A 54 -8.45 -10.02 7.26
CA ARG A 54 -9.93 -10.04 7.35
C ARG A 54 -10.45 -8.89 8.22
N LEU A 55 -9.87 -8.72 9.41
CA LEU A 55 -10.23 -7.65 10.35
C LEU A 55 -9.55 -6.34 9.95
N SER A 56 -10.24 -5.24 10.24
CA SER A 56 -9.72 -3.88 10.02
C SER A 56 -9.06 -3.38 11.30
N GLY A 57 -7.92 -2.69 11.16
CA GLY A 57 -7.30 -1.98 12.26
C GLY A 57 -8.02 -0.69 12.63
N VAL A 58 -7.53 -0.04 13.68
CA VAL A 58 -8.09 1.23 14.14
C VAL A 58 -7.84 2.32 13.08
N SER A 59 -8.91 2.99 12.65
CA SER A 59 -8.87 3.97 11.54
C SER A 59 -7.83 5.09 11.77
N SER A 60 -7.70 5.59 13.00
CA SER A 60 -6.70 6.61 13.32
C SER A 60 -5.26 6.11 13.19
N ASN A 61 -4.99 4.85 13.54
CA ASN A 61 -3.67 4.24 13.39
C ASN A 61 -3.35 4.02 11.90
N ILE A 62 -4.35 3.62 11.11
CA ILE A 62 -4.23 3.51 9.65
C ILE A 62 -3.87 4.88 9.06
N GLN A 63 -4.64 5.93 9.35
CA GLN A 63 -4.35 7.27 8.80
C GLN A 63 -2.99 7.81 9.26
N LYS A 64 -2.61 7.53 10.51
CA LYS A 64 -1.28 7.89 11.02
C LYS A 64 -0.18 7.19 10.23
N LEU A 65 -0.26 5.88 10.07
CA LEU A 65 0.74 5.11 9.33
C LEU A 65 0.84 5.55 7.86
N ARG A 66 -0.30 5.85 7.22
CA ARG A 66 -0.31 6.42 5.87
C ARG A 66 0.46 7.73 5.78
N SER A 67 0.24 8.62 6.75
CA SER A 67 0.94 9.90 6.82
C SER A 67 2.45 9.70 7.02
N GLU A 68 2.84 8.74 7.87
CA GLU A 68 4.26 8.41 8.08
C GLU A 68 4.92 7.86 6.80
N PHE A 69 4.21 7.05 5.99
CA PHE A 69 4.72 6.64 4.67
C PHE A 69 4.89 7.81 3.70
N ASP A 70 3.94 8.76 3.67
CA ASP A 70 4.04 9.94 2.82
C ASP A 70 5.22 10.86 3.22
N THR A 71 5.57 10.93 4.52
CA THR A 71 6.65 11.81 5.01
C THR A 71 8.02 11.17 5.11
N GLU A 72 8.11 9.94 5.60
CA GLU A 72 9.38 9.28 5.94
C GLU A 72 9.79 8.23 4.90
N ASN A 73 8.89 7.83 3.99
CA ASN A 73 8.98 6.68 3.08
C ASN A 73 9.14 5.30 3.77
N THR A 74 9.84 5.23 4.90
CA THR A 74 10.12 4.01 5.68
C THR A 74 9.80 4.23 7.16
N PRO A 75 8.52 4.19 7.56
CA PRO A 75 8.12 4.35 8.95
C PRO A 75 8.60 3.17 9.80
N ASP A 76 8.95 3.44 11.06
CA ASP A 76 9.25 2.38 12.03
C ASP A 76 7.96 1.69 12.51
N LEU A 77 7.74 0.47 12.02
CA LEU A 77 6.61 -0.37 12.39
C LEU A 77 6.78 -1.07 13.76
N ASN A 78 7.94 -0.97 14.40
CA ASN A 78 8.16 -1.53 15.75
C ASN A 78 7.63 -0.63 16.87
N LYS A 79 7.05 0.54 16.55
CA LYS A 79 6.37 1.39 17.54
C LYS A 79 5.20 0.62 18.18
N ASP A 80 5.02 0.79 19.49
CA ASP A 80 3.98 0.10 20.27
C ASP A 80 2.58 0.24 19.65
N VAL A 81 2.26 1.40 19.08
CA VAL A 81 0.97 1.67 18.43
C VAL A 81 0.66 0.66 17.31
N TYR A 82 1.67 0.18 16.58
CA TYR A 82 1.49 -0.77 15.48
C TYR A 82 1.59 -2.22 15.96
N LEU A 83 2.42 -2.49 16.96
CA LEU A 83 2.51 -3.82 17.59
C LEU A 83 1.22 -4.19 18.34
N GLN A 84 0.52 -3.21 18.92
CA GLN A 84 -0.77 -3.40 19.60
C GLN A 84 -1.95 -3.49 18.62
N ASP A 85 -1.78 -3.01 17.38
CA ASP A 85 -2.82 -2.99 16.35
C ASP A 85 -2.27 -3.50 15.01
N ILE A 86 -1.90 -4.79 14.99
CA ILE A 86 -1.33 -5.45 13.80
C ILE A 86 -2.28 -5.34 12.59
N HIS A 87 -3.59 -5.29 12.83
CA HIS A 87 -4.60 -5.13 11.80
C HIS A 87 -4.47 -3.79 11.06
N CYS A 88 -3.97 -2.71 11.68
CA CYS A 88 -3.78 -1.44 10.99
C CYS A 88 -2.69 -1.51 9.91
N VAL A 89 -1.63 -2.29 10.13
CA VAL A 89 -0.55 -2.49 9.15
C VAL A 89 -1.08 -3.27 7.95
N SER A 90 -1.80 -4.37 8.19
CA SER A 90 -2.44 -5.15 7.11
C SER A 90 -3.48 -4.32 6.34
N SER A 91 -4.22 -3.45 7.04
CA SER A 91 -5.21 -2.55 6.43
C SER A 91 -4.57 -1.46 5.57
N THR A 92 -3.42 -0.92 6.00
CA THR A 92 -2.63 0.04 5.22
C THR A 92 -2.09 -0.60 3.95
N CYS A 93 -1.58 -1.83 4.03
CA CYS A 93 -1.15 -2.60 2.86
C CYS A 93 -2.30 -2.81 1.84
N LYS A 94 -3.48 -3.22 2.32
CA LYS A 94 -4.68 -3.33 1.46
C LYS A 94 -5.09 -1.99 0.84
N ALA A 95 -5.03 -0.90 1.62
CA ALA A 95 -5.39 0.43 1.14
C ALA A 95 -4.48 0.90 0.00
N TYR A 96 -3.17 0.58 0.06
CA TYR A 96 -2.24 0.88 -1.02
C TYR A 96 -2.70 0.28 -2.34
N PHE A 97 -3.00 -1.03 -2.36
CA PHE A 97 -3.45 -1.72 -3.56
C PHE A 97 -4.78 -1.20 -4.10
N ARG A 98 -5.75 -0.93 -3.23
CA ARG A 98 -7.08 -0.44 -3.62
C ARG A 98 -7.03 0.94 -4.24
N GLU A 99 -6.05 1.76 -3.85
CA GLU A 99 -5.94 3.13 -4.31
C GLU A 99 -5.06 3.29 -5.54
N LEU A 100 -4.41 2.21 -6.02
CA LEU A 100 -3.67 2.27 -7.28
C LEU A 100 -4.61 2.66 -8.43
N PRO A 101 -4.22 3.62 -9.30
CA PRO A 101 -5.05 4.09 -10.40
C PRO A 101 -5.32 2.98 -11.43
N ASN A 102 -4.38 2.05 -11.56
CA ASN A 102 -4.53 0.81 -12.31
C ASN A 102 -4.41 -0.35 -11.31
N PRO A 103 -5.46 -1.17 -11.11
CA PRO A 103 -5.35 -2.33 -10.24
C PRO A 103 -4.21 -3.23 -10.74
N LEU A 104 -3.45 -3.79 -9.78
CA LEU A 104 -2.26 -4.61 -10.06
C LEU A 104 -2.51 -5.80 -10.97
N LEU A 105 -3.75 -6.26 -11.06
CA LEU A 105 -4.20 -7.35 -11.92
C LEU A 105 -4.32 -6.96 -13.40
N THR A 106 -3.72 -5.85 -13.83
CA THR A 106 -3.38 -5.72 -15.25
C THR A 106 -2.27 -6.73 -15.55
N TYR A 107 -2.58 -7.71 -16.40
CA TYR A 107 -1.76 -8.90 -16.74
C TYR A 107 -0.24 -8.66 -16.91
N GLN A 108 0.18 -7.44 -17.21
CA GLN A 108 1.58 -7.06 -17.40
C GLN A 108 2.41 -6.95 -16.11
N LEU A 109 1.78 -6.73 -14.96
CA LEU A 109 2.47 -6.59 -13.67
C LEU A 109 2.52 -7.90 -12.88
N TYR A 110 1.64 -8.85 -13.19
CA TYR A 110 1.63 -10.18 -12.56
C TYR A 110 3.00 -10.84 -12.64
N ASP A 111 3.64 -10.86 -13.81
CA ASP A 111 4.94 -11.51 -14.00
C ASP A 111 6.07 -10.86 -13.17
N LYS A 112 5.98 -9.56 -12.86
CA LYS A 112 6.99 -8.87 -12.04
C LYS A 112 6.79 -9.11 -10.55
N PHE A 113 5.54 -9.25 -10.10
CA PHE A 113 5.22 -9.49 -8.68
C PHE A 113 5.11 -10.97 -8.33
N ALA A 114 4.86 -11.85 -9.30
CA ALA A 114 4.83 -13.30 -9.11
C ALA A 114 6.22 -13.86 -8.75
N VAL A 115 7.31 -13.21 -9.20
CA VAL A 115 8.69 -13.57 -8.81
C VAL A 115 8.94 -13.34 -7.31
N SER A 116 8.18 -12.43 -6.69
CA SER A 116 8.11 -12.27 -5.24
C SER A 116 7.16 -13.35 -4.67
N ASP A 117 7.52 -14.61 -4.87
CA ASP A 117 6.75 -15.85 -4.67
C ASP A 117 6.04 -15.99 -3.29
N ILE A 118 6.47 -15.19 -2.32
CA ILE A 118 5.93 -15.15 -0.94
C ILE A 118 4.67 -14.28 -0.86
N PHE A 119 4.61 -13.22 -1.67
CA PHE A 119 3.62 -12.15 -1.56
C PHE A 119 2.24 -12.56 -2.09
N LEU A 120 2.13 -13.47 -3.06
CA LEU A 120 0.81 -13.89 -3.57
C LEU A 120 0.27 -15.15 -2.88
N LYS A 121 1.15 -16.03 -2.38
CA LYS A 121 0.75 -17.26 -1.68
C LYS A 121 0.22 -16.99 -0.27
N SER A 122 0.72 -15.95 0.41
CA SER A 122 0.31 -15.63 1.79
C SER A 122 -1.07 -14.96 1.88
N ILE A 123 -1.52 -14.28 0.82
CA ILE A 123 -2.67 -13.36 0.92
C ILE A 123 -3.96 -13.91 0.29
N ASN A 124 -3.96 -15.10 -0.34
CA ASN A 124 -5.15 -15.64 -1.06
C ASN A 124 -5.87 -14.56 -1.90
N LEU A 125 -5.12 -13.60 -2.45
CA LEU A 125 -5.69 -12.32 -2.93
C LEU A 125 -6.40 -12.46 -4.28
N THR A 126 -6.53 -13.67 -4.82
CA THR A 126 -7.18 -13.92 -6.10
C THR A 126 -8.70 -14.00 -6.00
N ALA A 127 -9.29 -14.12 -4.80
CA ALA A 127 -10.74 -14.31 -4.65
C ALA A 127 -11.51 -13.05 -4.18
N ASP A 128 -10.90 -12.14 -3.43
CA ASP A 128 -11.63 -10.99 -2.83
C ASP A 128 -11.35 -9.63 -3.48
N PHE A 129 -10.44 -9.56 -4.46
CA PHE A 129 -10.07 -8.29 -5.10
C PHE A 129 -10.85 -7.99 -6.40
N VAL A 130 -11.70 -8.93 -6.86
CA VAL A 130 -12.46 -8.81 -8.12
C VAL A 130 -13.93 -8.41 -7.90
N ASP A 131 -14.47 -8.52 -6.68
CA ASP A 131 -15.90 -8.31 -6.40
C ASP A 131 -16.22 -7.10 -5.48
N ASN A 132 -15.61 -5.93 -5.73
CA ASN A 132 -16.19 -4.66 -5.24
C ASN A 132 -16.04 -3.50 -6.22
#